data_AF-A0A382NSB0-F1
#
_entry.id   AF-A0A382NSB0-F1
#
_cell.length_a   1.000
_cell.length_b   1.000
_cell.length_c   1.000
_cell.angle_alpha   90.00
_cell.angle_beta   90.00
_cell.angle_gamma   90.00
#
_symmetry.space_group_name_H-M   'P 1'
#
loop_
_entity.id
_entity.type
_entity.pdbx_description
1 polymer ?
#
loop_
_entity_poly.entity_id
_entity_poly.type
_entity_poly.pdbx_seq_one_letter_code
_entity_poly.pdbx_strand_id
1 'polypeptide(L)'
;SGAAADASETIRLVDIDYQQQPAFFETMVARFYVGYGTSTLGLPGDAEQPAPHFYTSGTPGSYLESAYPLPGAMMNHFVLSNWYDSERCELLDNGSQVDESCTNPNVGSANTQVKIMKYYSGATLEGTVELDGFGPVPNARVMIERDAFSGEESADENGHVADGDDRTYWIPIGVTDADENGRFSFTVPAGKLRISAFFGEPDLDAARSVLMTTDVGQSLSDIFQENTPNRNINPITGILANVSGSTWLSETIVNVSGPAGHSNGEEVVYGNLSVAPSFATGRLVWSGAEFFDGDALTNVSIEISPSWDQVQLEPYTVDTSSGVVEGHDLSFQGIGEVTFTGEGTVVSQGIVTVSDFTGNYTQT
;
A
#
# COMPACT_ATOMS: atom_id res chain seq x y z
N SER A 1 -74.50 14.35 -11.00
CA SER A 1 -74.53 13.91 -9.59
C SER A 1 -73.89 12.54 -9.60
N GLY A 2 -72.64 12.32 -9.20
CA GLY A 2 -71.93 12.89 -8.07
C GLY A 2 -71.55 11.70 -7.19
N ALA A 3 -70.38 11.12 -7.42
CA ALA A 3 -69.72 10.24 -6.47
C ALA A 3 -68.30 10.78 -6.31
N ALA A 4 -68.09 11.49 -5.21
CA ALA A 4 -66.78 11.96 -4.80
C ALA A 4 -65.92 10.72 -4.49
N ALA A 5 -64.84 10.55 -5.24
CA ALA A 5 -63.75 9.69 -4.80
C ALA A 5 -63.08 10.39 -3.61
N ASP A 6 -63.15 9.78 -2.45
CA ASP A 6 -62.51 10.29 -1.25
C ASP A 6 -60.99 10.33 -1.47
N ALA A 7 -60.40 11.52 -1.35
CA ALA A 7 -58.96 11.73 -1.52
C ALA A 7 -58.13 11.13 -0.37
N SER A 8 -58.79 10.53 0.63
CA SER A 8 -58.17 9.88 1.78
C SER A 8 -57.71 8.43 1.51
N GLU A 9 -58.17 7.79 0.43
CA GLU A 9 -57.81 6.40 0.05
C GLU A 9 -56.60 6.29 -0.89
N THR A 10 -55.87 7.38 -1.13
CA THR A 10 -54.59 7.31 -1.87
C THR A 10 -53.52 6.71 -0.97
N ILE A 11 -53.03 5.51 -1.28
CA ILE A 11 -51.83 4.93 -0.68
C ILE A 11 -50.68 5.91 -0.89
N ARG A 12 -50.26 6.62 0.17
CA ARG A 12 -49.09 7.48 0.14
C ARG A 12 -47.88 6.62 0.42
N LEU A 13 -46.93 6.58 -0.51
CA LEU A 13 -45.58 6.12 -0.21
C LEU A 13 -45.00 7.12 0.80
N VAL A 14 -44.88 6.71 2.06
CA VAL A 14 -44.08 7.44 3.04
C VAL A 14 -42.68 6.89 2.85
N ASP A 15 -41.82 7.70 2.24
CA ASP A 15 -40.40 7.38 2.18
C ASP A 15 -39.85 7.46 3.61
N ILE A 16 -39.47 6.31 4.15
CA ILE A 16 -38.85 6.23 5.47
C ILE A 16 -37.36 6.11 5.20
N ASP A 17 -36.66 7.23 5.39
CA ASP A 17 -35.22 7.26 5.32
C ASP A 17 -34.63 6.56 6.56
N TYR A 18 -33.93 5.45 6.34
CA TYR A 18 -33.28 4.69 7.41
C TYR A 18 -31.83 5.14 7.53
N GLN A 19 -31.61 6.20 8.30
CA GLN A 19 -30.27 6.69 8.57
C GLN A 19 -29.57 5.86 9.65
N GLN A 20 -28.41 5.31 9.32
CA GLN A 20 -27.57 4.65 10.33
C GLN A 20 -26.98 5.69 11.28
N GLN A 21 -26.80 5.31 12.54
CA GLN A 21 -26.02 6.10 13.50
C GLN A 21 -24.55 5.71 13.41
N PRO A 22 -23.60 6.60 13.76
CA PRO A 22 -22.16 6.26 13.79
C PRO A 22 -21.85 4.96 14.55
N ALA A 23 -22.56 4.72 15.66
CA ALA A 23 -22.40 3.50 16.47
C ALA A 23 -22.72 2.19 15.72
N PHE A 24 -23.50 2.23 14.64
CA PHE A 24 -23.76 1.06 13.81
C PHE A 24 -22.47 0.50 13.22
N PHE A 25 -21.57 1.36 12.72
CA PHE A 25 -20.31 0.96 12.10
C PHE A 25 -19.28 0.40 13.08
N GLU A 26 -19.52 0.56 14.38
CA GLU A 26 -18.73 -0.08 15.44
C GLU A 26 -19.23 -1.48 15.79
N THR A 27 -20.40 -1.89 15.28
CA THR A 27 -20.91 -3.23 15.52
C THR A 27 -20.12 -4.28 14.73
N MET A 28 -20.01 -5.48 15.31
CA MET A 28 -19.44 -6.64 14.61
C MET A 28 -20.12 -6.91 13.27
N VAL A 29 -21.44 -6.69 13.18
CA VAL A 29 -22.20 -6.88 11.95
C VAL A 29 -21.77 -5.87 10.89
N ALA A 30 -21.71 -4.57 11.20
CA ALA A 30 -21.30 -3.57 10.21
C ALA A 30 -19.85 -3.76 9.77
N ARG A 31 -18.92 -3.98 10.71
CA ARG A 31 -17.50 -4.25 10.39
C ARG A 31 -17.35 -5.49 9.52
N PHE A 32 -18.07 -6.56 9.83
CA PHE A 32 -17.96 -7.79 9.06
C PHE A 32 -18.64 -7.70 7.68
N TYR A 33 -19.81 -7.09 7.55
CA TYR A 33 -20.56 -7.10 6.30
C TYR A 33 -20.24 -5.93 5.37
N VAL A 34 -19.87 -4.78 5.93
CA VAL A 34 -19.65 -3.51 5.21
C VAL A 34 -18.20 -3.05 5.34
N GLY A 35 -17.60 -3.22 6.52
CA GLY A 35 -16.22 -2.83 6.82
C GLY A 35 -16.11 -1.50 7.51
N TYR A 36 -16.76 -0.48 6.96
CA TYR A 36 -16.59 0.91 7.39
C TYR A 36 -17.79 1.75 6.97
N GLY A 37 -17.87 2.97 7.51
CA GLY A 37 -18.76 4.03 7.03
C GLY A 37 -18.04 5.37 7.06
N THR A 38 -18.72 6.44 6.64
CA THR A 38 -18.18 7.81 6.69
C THR A 38 -17.70 8.18 8.10
N SER A 39 -18.46 7.79 9.12
CA SER A 39 -18.11 7.99 10.53
C SER A 39 -16.80 7.29 10.94
N THR A 40 -16.55 6.06 10.49
CA THR A 40 -15.29 5.34 10.74
C THR A 40 -14.10 6.01 10.07
N LEU A 41 -14.32 6.63 8.90
CA LEU A 41 -13.29 7.37 8.17
C LEU A 41 -13.08 8.80 8.69
N GLY A 42 -13.93 9.27 9.60
CA GLY A 42 -13.93 10.66 10.08
C GLY A 42 -14.40 11.67 9.01
N LEU A 43 -15.21 11.23 8.04
CA LEU A 43 -15.83 12.11 7.06
C LEU A 43 -17.02 12.86 7.71
N PRO A 44 -17.26 14.13 7.35
CA PRO A 44 -18.35 14.92 7.88
C PRO A 44 -19.69 14.45 7.32
N GLY A 45 -20.77 14.80 8.02
CA GLY A 45 -22.13 14.47 7.60
C GLY A 45 -22.71 13.28 8.35
N ASP A 46 -23.74 12.68 7.75
CA ASP A 46 -24.41 11.53 8.33
C ASP A 46 -23.58 10.26 8.18
N ALA A 47 -23.93 9.21 8.93
CA ALA A 47 -23.21 7.94 8.88
C ALA A 47 -23.69 7.13 7.66
N GLU A 48 -22.93 7.20 6.58
CA GLU A 48 -23.23 6.63 5.27
C GLU A 48 -22.33 5.41 5.01
N GLN A 49 -22.78 4.51 4.12
CA GLN A 49 -22.10 3.25 3.83
C GLN A 49 -21.68 3.14 2.37
N PRO A 50 -20.62 2.38 2.07
CA PRO A 50 -20.28 1.99 0.71
C PRO A 50 -21.34 1.08 0.10
N ALA A 51 -21.14 0.68 -1.17
CA ALA A 51 -22.02 -0.25 -1.85
C ALA A 51 -22.18 -1.56 -1.07
N PRO A 52 -23.39 -2.13 -0.95
CA PRO A 52 -23.60 -3.40 -0.24
C PRO A 52 -22.94 -4.58 -0.95
N HIS A 53 -22.76 -4.50 -2.27
CA HIS A 53 -21.99 -5.45 -3.08
C HIS A 53 -21.43 -4.78 -4.35
N PHE A 54 -20.60 -5.52 -5.07
CA PHE A 54 -20.01 -5.06 -6.32
C PHE A 54 -21.07 -4.71 -7.38
N TYR A 55 -20.81 -3.71 -8.22
CA TYR A 55 -21.74 -3.20 -9.24
C TYR A 55 -23.04 -2.57 -8.72
N THR A 56 -23.10 -2.24 -7.42
CA THR A 56 -24.12 -1.33 -6.87
C THR A 56 -23.48 -0.05 -6.37
N SER A 57 -24.31 0.97 -6.12
CA SER A 57 -23.88 2.21 -5.47
C SER A 57 -24.01 2.08 -3.95
N GLY A 58 -23.16 2.79 -3.22
CA GLY A 58 -23.34 3.08 -1.80
C GLY A 58 -24.50 4.06 -1.56
N THR A 59 -24.49 4.72 -0.40
CA THR A 59 -25.49 5.73 -0.06
C THR A 59 -25.52 6.83 -1.15
N PRO A 60 -26.66 7.08 -1.83
CA PRO A 60 -26.72 8.07 -2.90
C PRO A 60 -26.42 9.50 -2.40
N GLY A 61 -25.59 10.25 -3.13
CA GLY A 61 -25.19 11.61 -2.77
C GLY A 61 -24.11 11.71 -1.68
N SER A 62 -23.63 10.56 -1.18
CA SER A 62 -22.56 10.48 -0.19
C SER A 62 -21.17 10.46 -0.82
N TYR A 63 -20.14 10.69 0.00
CA TYR A 63 -18.75 10.45 -0.40
C TYR A 63 -18.44 8.97 -0.68
N LEU A 64 -19.33 8.04 -0.27
CA LEU A 64 -19.15 6.59 -0.42
C LEU A 64 -20.03 5.99 -1.52
N GLU A 65 -20.69 6.81 -2.34
CA GLU A 65 -21.59 6.36 -3.40
C GLU A 65 -20.89 5.40 -4.39
N SER A 66 -19.62 5.66 -4.73
CA SER A 66 -18.81 4.82 -5.61
C SER A 66 -17.84 3.88 -4.86
N ALA A 67 -17.91 3.82 -3.54
CA ALA A 67 -16.95 3.07 -2.74
C ALA A 67 -17.35 1.60 -2.58
N TYR A 68 -16.36 0.71 -2.52
CA TYR A 68 -16.56 -0.72 -2.37
C TYR A 68 -16.54 -1.14 -0.89
N PRO A 69 -17.39 -2.10 -0.49
CA PRO A 69 -17.40 -2.59 0.89
C PRO A 69 -16.10 -3.32 1.20
N LEU A 70 -15.58 -3.21 2.42
CA LEU A 70 -14.39 -3.96 2.88
C LEU A 70 -14.76 -4.92 4.03
N PRO A 71 -15.46 -6.03 3.74
CA PRO A 71 -15.95 -6.93 4.78
C PRO A 71 -14.83 -7.47 5.68
N GLY A 72 -14.95 -7.27 7.00
CA GLY A 72 -13.93 -7.71 7.95
C GLY A 72 -12.72 -6.77 8.05
N ALA A 73 -12.82 -5.55 7.50
CA ALA A 73 -11.80 -4.54 7.69
C ALA A 73 -11.50 -4.33 9.18
N MET A 74 -10.22 -4.30 9.52
CA MET A 74 -9.70 -4.17 10.89
C MET A 74 -10.20 -5.27 11.84
N MET A 75 -10.45 -6.48 11.31
CA MET A 75 -10.80 -7.67 12.08
C MET A 75 -9.79 -8.81 11.79
N ASN A 76 -8.78 -8.95 12.63
CA ASN A 76 -7.71 -9.93 12.44
C ASN A 76 -8.12 -11.40 12.64
N HIS A 77 -9.18 -11.67 13.40
CA HIS A 77 -9.64 -13.03 13.69
C HIS A 77 -10.85 -13.50 12.88
N PHE A 78 -11.50 -12.61 12.12
CA PHE A 78 -12.74 -12.93 11.41
C PHE A 78 -12.57 -12.71 9.92
N VAL A 79 -12.85 -13.74 9.13
CA VAL A 79 -12.72 -13.69 7.67
C VAL A 79 -13.99 -14.21 7.01
N LEU A 80 -14.22 -13.78 5.76
CA LEU A 80 -15.20 -14.37 4.88
C LEU A 80 -14.62 -15.63 4.24
N SER A 81 -15.17 -16.79 4.57
CA SER A 81 -14.61 -18.07 4.12
C SER A 81 -15.19 -18.59 2.81
N ASN A 82 -16.29 -18.01 2.31
CA ASN A 82 -17.03 -18.53 1.16
C ASN A 82 -16.81 -17.72 -0.13
N TRP A 83 -15.74 -16.92 -0.17
CA TRP A 83 -15.30 -16.21 -1.39
C TRP A 83 -14.22 -16.98 -2.13
N TYR A 84 -13.46 -17.81 -1.41
CA TYR A 84 -12.46 -18.70 -1.99
C TYR A 84 -13.08 -19.67 -2.99
N ASP A 85 -12.52 -19.66 -4.19
CA ASP A 85 -12.86 -20.58 -5.26
C ASP A 85 -11.59 -21.00 -6.00
N SER A 86 -11.02 -22.12 -5.56
CA SER A 86 -9.87 -22.76 -6.18
C SER A 86 -10.21 -23.57 -7.43
N GLU A 87 -11.50 -23.79 -7.71
CA GLU A 87 -11.93 -24.61 -8.85
C GLU A 87 -11.91 -23.76 -10.12
N ARG A 88 -10.72 -23.55 -10.66
CA ARG A 88 -10.57 -22.90 -11.96
C ARG A 88 -10.88 -23.86 -13.09
N CYS A 89 -11.46 -23.30 -14.14
CA CYS A 89 -11.65 -24.01 -15.39
C CYS A 89 -10.29 -24.55 -15.86
N GLU A 90 -10.20 -25.87 -15.91
CA GLU A 90 -9.00 -26.56 -16.35
C GLU A 90 -8.66 -26.10 -17.77
N LEU A 91 -7.38 -25.86 -18.04
CA LEU A 91 -6.90 -25.40 -19.34
C LEU A 91 -6.15 -26.53 -20.06
N LEU A 92 -6.33 -26.62 -21.37
CA LEU A 92 -5.49 -27.40 -22.27
C LEU A 92 -4.13 -26.71 -22.46
N ASP A 93 -3.12 -27.43 -22.97
CA ASP A 93 -1.76 -26.91 -23.23
C ASP A 93 -1.72 -25.66 -24.14
N ASN A 94 -2.76 -25.43 -24.92
CA ASN A 94 -2.92 -24.28 -25.82
C ASN A 94 -3.61 -23.07 -25.15
N GLY A 95 -3.98 -23.17 -23.86
CA GLY A 95 -4.65 -22.13 -23.08
C GLY A 95 -6.19 -22.07 -23.22
N SER A 96 -6.83 -22.96 -24.00
CA SER A 96 -8.30 -23.05 -24.04
C SER A 96 -8.84 -23.89 -22.89
N GLN A 97 -10.03 -23.57 -22.39
CA GLN A 97 -10.68 -24.36 -21.34
C GLN A 97 -10.95 -25.80 -21.83
N VAL A 98 -10.71 -26.78 -20.96
CA VAL A 98 -11.05 -28.20 -21.16
C VAL A 98 -12.57 -28.36 -21.26
N ASP A 99 -13.31 -27.63 -20.42
CA ASP A 99 -14.76 -27.50 -20.47
C ASP A 99 -15.14 -26.08 -20.91
N GLU A 100 -15.64 -25.95 -22.15
CA GLU A 100 -16.11 -24.67 -22.71
C GLU A 100 -17.31 -24.07 -21.96
N SER A 101 -18.01 -24.87 -21.13
CA SER A 101 -19.12 -24.39 -20.30
C SER A 101 -18.68 -23.89 -18.93
N CYS A 102 -17.43 -24.15 -18.54
CA CYS A 102 -16.87 -23.66 -17.30
C CYS A 102 -16.62 -22.14 -17.36
N THR A 103 -17.06 -21.43 -16.33
CA THR A 103 -16.84 -19.98 -16.21
C THR A 103 -16.19 -19.69 -14.87
N ASN A 104 -14.96 -19.17 -14.90
CA ASN A 104 -14.29 -18.70 -13.68
C ASN A 104 -15.07 -17.53 -13.08
N PRO A 105 -15.28 -17.51 -11.75
CA PRO A 105 -15.94 -16.39 -11.11
C PRO A 105 -15.09 -15.12 -11.25
N ASN A 106 -15.74 -13.96 -11.45
CA ASN A 106 -15.06 -12.68 -11.45
C ASN A 106 -15.11 -12.05 -10.05
N VAL A 107 -14.28 -11.04 -9.80
CA VAL A 107 -14.29 -10.29 -8.53
C VAL A 107 -15.66 -9.63 -8.29
N GLY A 108 -16.33 -9.19 -9.35
CA GLY A 108 -17.58 -8.44 -9.23
C GLY A 108 -18.83 -9.26 -8.90
N SER A 109 -18.78 -10.59 -8.96
CA SER A 109 -19.83 -11.45 -8.41
C SER A 109 -19.65 -11.67 -6.91
N ALA A 110 -18.50 -11.29 -6.35
CA ALA A 110 -18.26 -11.35 -4.91
C ALA A 110 -19.28 -10.49 -4.16
N ASN A 111 -19.52 -10.84 -2.89
CA ASN A 111 -20.39 -10.10 -1.99
C ASN A 111 -21.91 -10.06 -2.32
N THR A 112 -22.38 -10.78 -3.36
CA THR A 112 -23.79 -10.78 -3.80
C THR A 112 -24.70 -11.83 -3.14
N GLN A 113 -24.14 -12.71 -2.30
CA GLN A 113 -24.82 -13.89 -1.75
C GLN A 113 -24.64 -14.03 -0.23
N VAL A 114 -24.92 -15.22 0.31
CA VAL A 114 -24.65 -15.57 1.71
C VAL A 114 -23.19 -15.29 2.03
N LYS A 115 -22.94 -14.74 3.22
CA LYS A 115 -21.60 -14.52 3.76
C LYS A 115 -21.41 -15.44 4.95
N ILE A 116 -20.34 -16.23 4.92
CA ILE A 116 -19.98 -17.15 6.00
C ILE A 116 -18.80 -16.54 6.76
N MET A 117 -19.08 -16.16 8.00
CA MET A 117 -18.07 -15.70 8.93
C MET A 117 -17.36 -16.88 9.57
N LYS A 118 -16.05 -16.90 9.45
CA LYS A 118 -15.19 -17.89 10.11
C LYS A 118 -14.23 -17.18 11.07
N TYR A 119 -14.07 -17.78 12.25
CA TYR A 119 -13.13 -17.35 13.27
C TYR A 119 -11.84 -18.17 13.19
N TYR A 120 -10.71 -17.50 13.36
CA TYR A 120 -9.37 -18.08 13.48
C TYR A 120 -8.74 -17.64 14.80
N SER A 121 -8.18 -18.57 15.56
CA SER A 121 -7.36 -18.23 16.74
C SER A 121 -6.05 -17.55 16.34
N GLY A 122 -5.56 -17.83 15.13
CA GLY A 122 -4.49 -17.14 14.44
C GLY A 122 -3.11 -17.77 14.65
N ALA A 123 -2.20 -17.52 13.70
CA ALA A 123 -0.75 -17.73 13.80
C ALA A 123 -0.06 -16.45 14.25
N THR A 124 1.17 -16.55 14.77
CA THR A 124 2.01 -15.39 15.07
C THR A 124 2.82 -15.01 13.84
N LEU A 125 2.50 -13.88 13.21
CA LEU A 125 3.32 -13.27 12.19
C LEU A 125 4.44 -12.48 12.87
N GLU A 126 5.69 -12.78 12.53
CA GLU A 126 6.87 -12.04 12.95
C GLU A 126 7.66 -11.55 11.73
N GLY A 127 8.31 -10.40 11.86
CA GLY A 127 9.16 -9.90 10.81
C GLY A 127 10.03 -8.75 11.28
N THR A 128 11.00 -8.39 10.44
CA THR A 128 11.83 -7.19 10.63
C THR A 128 11.68 -6.29 9.42
N VAL A 129 11.58 -4.98 9.65
CA VAL A 129 11.68 -3.93 8.64
C VAL A 129 13.13 -3.44 8.63
N GLU A 130 13.82 -3.63 7.51
CA GLU A 130 15.21 -3.26 7.34
C GLU A 130 15.46 -2.50 6.05
N LEU A 131 16.36 -1.54 6.11
CA LEU A 131 16.92 -0.86 4.95
C LEU A 131 18.21 -1.58 4.54
N ASP A 132 18.25 -2.07 3.29
CA ASP A 132 19.32 -2.95 2.82
C ASP A 132 20.70 -2.30 2.99
N GLY A 133 21.53 -2.90 3.85
CA GLY A 133 22.89 -2.44 4.15
C GLY A 133 22.99 -1.28 5.14
N PHE A 134 21.87 -0.75 5.64
CA PHE A 134 21.83 0.36 6.60
C PHE A 134 21.26 -0.05 7.98
N GLY A 135 20.48 -1.13 8.04
CA GLY A 135 19.99 -1.70 9.29
C GLY A 135 18.48 -1.52 9.49
N PRO A 136 17.98 -1.77 10.71
CA PRO A 136 16.54 -1.79 10.97
C PRO A 136 15.90 -0.41 10.86
N VAL A 137 14.63 -0.38 10.46
CA VAL A 137 13.80 0.83 10.43
C VAL A 137 12.89 0.84 11.66
N PRO A 138 13.23 1.60 12.71
CA PRO A 138 12.44 1.65 13.93
C PRO A 138 11.11 2.36 13.70
N ASN A 139 10.07 1.98 14.46
CA ASN A 139 8.75 2.63 14.46
C ASN A 139 8.09 2.72 13.08
N ALA A 140 8.50 1.87 12.14
CA ALA A 140 7.78 1.69 10.88
C ALA A 140 6.39 1.12 11.18
N ARG A 141 5.36 1.72 10.59
CA ARG A 141 4.01 1.18 10.68
C ARG A 141 3.87 0.04 9.69
N VAL A 142 3.44 -1.11 10.17
CA VAL A 142 3.21 -2.30 9.36
C VAL A 142 1.71 -2.52 9.23
N MET A 143 1.21 -2.41 8.00
CA MET A 143 -0.17 -2.74 7.65
C MET A 143 -0.24 -4.19 7.19
N ILE A 144 -1.21 -4.93 7.71
CA ILE A 144 -1.48 -6.32 7.34
C ILE A 144 -2.82 -6.37 6.62
N GLU A 145 -2.78 -6.82 5.38
CA GLU A 145 -3.94 -7.03 4.53
C GLU A 145 -4.09 -8.53 4.25
N ARG A 146 -5.32 -9.03 4.27
CA ARG A 146 -5.64 -10.39 3.85
C ARG A 146 -6.31 -10.35 2.49
N ASP A 147 -5.94 -11.27 1.61
CA ASP A 147 -6.69 -11.49 0.38
C ASP A 147 -8.05 -12.11 0.73
N ALA A 148 -9.13 -11.42 0.38
CA ALA A 148 -10.48 -11.85 0.66
C ALA A 148 -10.85 -13.13 -0.10
N PHE A 149 -10.15 -13.42 -1.21
CA PHE A 149 -10.34 -14.66 -1.95
C PHE A 149 -9.54 -15.82 -1.39
N SER A 150 -8.56 -15.62 -0.50
CA SER A 150 -7.70 -16.73 -0.05
C SER A 150 -8.40 -17.78 0.85
N GLY A 151 -7.92 -19.03 0.73
CA GLY A 151 -8.46 -20.21 1.39
C GLY A 151 -7.72 -20.67 2.66
N GLU A 152 -7.83 -21.97 2.94
CA GLU A 152 -7.13 -22.69 4.02
C GLU A 152 -6.19 -23.76 3.43
N GLU A 153 -5.31 -23.35 2.53
CA GLU A 153 -4.41 -24.31 1.90
C GLU A 153 -3.51 -24.99 2.92
N SER A 154 -3.23 -26.26 2.64
CA SER A 154 -2.23 -27.02 3.38
C SER A 154 -0.88 -26.84 2.70
N ALA A 155 0.18 -26.94 3.49
CA ALA A 155 1.52 -26.96 2.94
C ALA A 155 1.71 -28.19 2.03
N ASP A 156 2.41 -28.01 0.92
CA ASP A 156 2.85 -29.10 0.05
C ASP A 156 3.93 -29.98 0.72
N GLU A 157 4.43 -30.98 0.01
CA GLU A 157 5.48 -31.88 0.52
C GLU A 157 6.77 -31.15 0.92
N ASN A 158 6.98 -29.92 0.43
CA ASN A 158 8.14 -29.08 0.72
C ASN A 158 7.87 -28.02 1.79
N GLY A 159 6.66 -27.99 2.37
CA GLY A 159 6.27 -26.98 3.36
C GLY A 159 5.78 -25.65 2.75
N HIS A 160 5.62 -25.56 1.43
CA HIS A 160 5.16 -24.36 0.75
C HIS A 160 3.63 -24.31 0.72
N VAL A 161 3.07 -23.15 1.07
CA VAL A 161 1.62 -22.87 1.00
C VAL A 161 1.43 -21.89 -0.15
N ALA A 162 0.55 -22.21 -1.09
CA ALA A 162 0.18 -21.36 -2.21
C ALA A 162 -1.33 -21.18 -2.26
N ASP A 163 -1.78 -19.95 -2.50
CA ASP A 163 -3.20 -19.65 -2.70
C ASP A 163 -3.70 -20.31 -4.00
N GLY A 164 -4.82 -21.01 -3.91
CA GLY A 164 -5.45 -21.68 -5.05
C GLY A 164 -6.29 -20.74 -5.93
N ASP A 165 -6.59 -19.53 -5.44
CA ASP A 165 -7.38 -18.52 -6.14
C ASP A 165 -6.46 -17.43 -6.72
N ASP A 166 -6.56 -17.14 -8.03
CA ASP A 166 -5.76 -16.08 -8.67
C ASP A 166 -6.38 -14.68 -8.56
N ARG A 167 -7.61 -14.57 -8.01
CA ARG A 167 -8.24 -13.27 -7.78
C ARG A 167 -7.62 -12.66 -6.55
N THR A 168 -7.46 -11.35 -6.59
CA THR A 168 -7.00 -10.60 -5.42
C THR A 168 -8.00 -9.56 -4.99
N TYR A 169 -8.27 -9.54 -3.70
CA TYR A 169 -8.95 -8.43 -3.05
C TYR A 169 -8.40 -8.19 -1.64
N TRP A 170 -7.49 -7.23 -1.52
CA TRP A 170 -6.85 -6.90 -0.26
C TRP A 170 -7.79 -6.15 0.69
N ILE A 171 -7.97 -6.72 1.88
CA ILE A 171 -8.72 -6.12 2.98
C ILE A 171 -7.76 -5.90 4.15
N PRO A 172 -7.57 -4.67 4.66
CA PRO A 172 -6.75 -4.45 5.84
C PRO A 172 -7.40 -5.12 7.04
N ILE A 173 -6.69 -6.03 7.70
CA ILE A 173 -7.18 -6.74 8.88
C ILE A 173 -6.62 -6.18 10.19
N GLY A 174 -5.55 -5.40 10.09
CA GLY A 174 -4.98 -4.71 11.24
C GLY A 174 -3.65 -4.05 10.91
N VAL A 175 -3.08 -3.44 11.94
CA VAL A 175 -1.79 -2.77 11.91
C VAL A 175 -1.00 -3.09 13.17
N THR A 176 0.31 -3.00 13.06
CA THR A 176 1.25 -3.05 14.19
C THR A 176 2.40 -2.09 13.89
N ASP A 177 3.13 -1.67 14.91
CA ASP A 177 4.28 -0.79 14.74
C ASP A 177 5.56 -1.57 15.09
N ALA A 178 6.61 -1.38 14.30
CA ALA A 178 7.90 -2.00 14.54
C ALA A 178 8.59 -1.42 15.79
N ASP A 179 9.30 -2.24 16.54
CA ASP A 179 10.09 -1.83 17.71
C ASP A 179 11.36 -1.05 17.32
N GLU A 180 12.16 -0.65 18.31
CA GLU A 180 13.44 0.06 18.10
C GLU A 180 14.45 -0.72 17.24
N ASN A 181 14.28 -2.02 17.09
CA ASN A 181 15.11 -2.90 16.27
C ASN A 181 14.42 -3.27 14.95
N GLY A 182 13.35 -2.56 14.57
CA GLY A 182 12.59 -2.81 13.35
C GLY A 182 11.74 -4.09 13.41
N ARG A 183 11.63 -4.77 14.56
CA ARG A 183 10.87 -6.02 14.66
C ARG A 183 9.40 -5.76 14.94
N PHE A 184 8.53 -6.54 14.33
CA PHE A 184 7.09 -6.48 14.59
C PHE A 184 6.51 -7.88 14.81
N SER A 185 5.38 -7.91 15.52
CA SER A 185 4.59 -9.13 15.73
C SER A 185 3.10 -8.82 15.61
N PHE A 186 2.33 -9.74 15.03
CA PHE A 186 0.89 -9.61 14.85
C PHE A 186 0.21 -10.99 14.74
N THR A 187 -1.01 -11.14 15.24
CA THR A 187 -1.76 -12.41 15.11
C THR A 187 -2.63 -12.39 13.85
N VAL A 188 -2.41 -13.37 12.96
CA VAL A 188 -3.01 -13.42 11.62
C VAL A 188 -3.84 -14.69 11.37
N PRO A 189 -4.92 -14.64 10.57
CA PRO A 189 -5.70 -15.80 10.19
C PRO A 189 -5.01 -16.62 9.09
N ALA A 190 -5.61 -17.75 8.70
CA ALA A 190 -5.17 -18.48 7.49
C ALA A 190 -5.47 -17.69 6.21
N GLY A 191 -4.66 -17.94 5.17
CA GLY A 191 -4.80 -17.38 3.84
C GLY A 191 -3.57 -16.57 3.40
N LYS A 192 -3.72 -15.88 2.28
CA LYS A 192 -2.71 -15.03 1.64
C LYS A 192 -2.74 -13.64 2.27
N LEU A 193 -1.58 -13.19 2.73
CA LEU A 193 -1.39 -11.93 3.43
C LEU A 193 -0.43 -11.03 2.64
N ARG A 194 -0.77 -9.75 2.52
CA ARG A 194 0.13 -8.69 2.09
C ARG A 194 0.53 -7.88 3.31
N ILE A 195 1.83 -7.77 3.52
CA ILE A 195 2.43 -7.06 4.65
C ILE A 195 3.17 -5.88 4.05
N SER A 196 2.82 -4.65 4.46
CA SER A 196 3.40 -3.43 3.90
C SER A 196 3.91 -2.53 5.00
N ALA A 197 5.15 -2.06 4.87
CA ALA A 197 5.75 -1.10 5.79
C ALA A 197 5.60 0.33 5.28
N PHE A 198 5.29 1.22 6.21
CA PHE A 198 5.14 2.65 6.01
C PHE A 198 5.97 3.41 7.03
N PHE A 199 6.44 4.58 6.61
CA PHE A 199 7.25 5.44 7.46
C PHE A 199 6.88 6.91 7.28
N GLY A 200 6.99 7.67 8.36
CA GLY A 200 6.61 9.08 8.41
C GLY A 200 5.19 9.31 8.93
N GLU A 201 4.94 10.57 9.30
CA GLU A 201 3.69 10.99 9.93
C GLU A 201 2.50 10.83 8.96
N PRO A 202 1.42 10.12 9.38
CA PRO A 202 0.21 10.05 8.59
C PRO A 202 -0.49 11.42 8.49
N ASP A 203 -1.01 11.75 7.31
CA ASP A 203 -1.87 12.90 7.05
C ASP A 203 -3.27 12.42 6.63
N LEU A 204 -4.10 12.13 7.63
CA LEU A 204 -5.46 11.66 7.41
C LEU A 204 -6.39 12.75 6.86
N ASP A 205 -6.09 14.02 7.11
CA ASP A 205 -6.93 15.13 6.66
C ASP A 205 -6.75 15.39 5.16
N ALA A 206 -5.52 15.25 4.66
CA ALA A 206 -5.27 15.22 3.22
C ALA A 206 -6.02 14.06 2.55
N ALA A 207 -5.98 12.86 3.13
CA ALA A 207 -6.68 11.69 2.60
C ALA A 207 -8.21 11.87 2.58
N ARG A 208 -8.79 12.41 3.66
CA ARG A 208 -10.22 12.78 3.71
C ARG A 208 -10.57 13.82 2.65
N SER A 209 -9.70 14.80 2.44
CA SER A 209 -9.90 15.83 1.40
C SER A 209 -9.90 15.21 -0.01
N VAL A 210 -9.05 14.21 -0.26
CA VAL A 210 -9.08 13.43 -1.52
C VAL A 210 -10.40 12.68 -1.67
N LEU A 211 -10.89 12.01 -0.62
CA LEU A 211 -12.18 11.30 -0.64
C LEU A 211 -13.37 12.22 -0.92
N MET A 212 -13.33 13.47 -0.46
CA MET A 212 -14.41 14.44 -0.69
C MET A 212 -14.40 15.06 -2.10
N THR A 213 -13.27 15.01 -2.79
CA THR A 213 -13.07 15.74 -4.06
C THR A 213 -12.92 14.82 -5.27
N THR A 214 -12.53 13.56 -5.05
CA THR A 214 -12.25 12.58 -6.09
C THR A 214 -13.23 11.43 -6.01
N ASP A 215 -13.60 10.88 -7.16
CA ASP A 215 -14.35 9.63 -7.21
C ASP A 215 -13.48 8.48 -6.69
N VAL A 216 -13.84 7.96 -5.51
CA VAL A 216 -13.10 6.91 -4.82
C VAL A 216 -13.02 5.62 -5.63
N GLY A 217 -13.93 5.43 -6.59
CA GLY A 217 -13.89 4.31 -7.54
C GLY A 217 -12.63 4.27 -8.41
N GLN A 218 -11.87 5.38 -8.51
CA GLN A 218 -10.60 5.41 -9.25
C GLN A 218 -9.40 4.90 -8.45
N SER A 219 -9.53 4.77 -7.12
CA SER A 219 -8.44 4.35 -6.22
C SER A 219 -8.39 2.83 -5.99
N LEU A 220 -9.17 2.07 -6.76
CA LEU A 220 -9.43 0.65 -6.53
C LEU A 220 -8.34 -0.28 -7.06
N SER A 221 -7.46 0.21 -7.93
CA SER A 221 -6.40 -0.64 -8.49
C SER A 221 -5.49 -1.23 -7.41
N ASP A 222 -5.23 -0.49 -6.32
CA ASP A 222 -4.36 -0.89 -5.20
C ASP A 222 -4.86 -2.12 -4.44
N ILE A 223 -6.18 -2.31 -4.39
CA ILE A 223 -6.81 -3.40 -3.63
C ILE A 223 -7.12 -4.63 -4.48
N PHE A 224 -7.09 -4.53 -5.81
CA PHE A 224 -7.37 -5.64 -6.73
C PHE A 224 -6.13 -6.21 -7.45
N GLN A 225 -4.96 -5.64 -7.18
CA GLN A 225 -3.70 -6.10 -7.75
C GLN A 225 -2.87 -6.81 -6.68
N GLU A 226 -2.33 -7.97 -7.02
CA GLU A 226 -1.47 -8.74 -6.12
C GLU A 226 -0.22 -7.95 -5.71
N ASN A 227 0.48 -7.38 -6.70
CA ASN A 227 1.66 -6.56 -6.49
C ASN A 227 1.47 -5.21 -7.17
N THR A 228 1.86 -4.12 -6.48
CA THR A 228 1.76 -2.77 -7.05
C THR A 228 3.12 -2.08 -7.01
N PRO A 229 3.87 -2.03 -8.12
CA PRO A 229 5.13 -1.30 -8.15
C PRO A 229 4.87 0.20 -7.93
N ASN A 230 5.60 0.81 -6.99
CA ASN A 230 5.36 2.17 -6.53
C ASN A 230 3.91 2.36 -6.04
N ARG A 231 3.56 1.58 -5.02
CA ARG A 231 2.22 1.50 -4.45
C ARG A 231 1.68 2.88 -4.06
N ASN A 232 0.58 3.28 -4.68
CA ASN A 232 -0.24 4.40 -4.20
C ASN A 232 -1.40 3.84 -3.40
N ILE A 233 -1.33 3.97 -2.08
CA ILE A 233 -2.29 3.36 -1.18
C ILE A 233 -3.70 3.88 -1.41
N ASN A 234 -4.67 2.97 -1.39
CA ASN A 234 -6.07 3.35 -1.40
C ASN A 234 -6.39 4.26 -0.19
N PRO A 235 -7.03 5.43 -0.39
CA PRO A 235 -7.28 6.39 0.69
C PRO A 235 -8.18 5.83 1.80
N ILE A 236 -9.09 4.89 1.49
CA ILE A 236 -9.94 4.25 2.50
C ILE A 236 -9.11 3.29 3.36
N THR A 237 -8.38 2.36 2.74
CA THR A 237 -7.55 1.41 3.50
C THR A 237 -6.45 2.13 4.27
N GLY A 238 -5.87 3.18 3.68
CA GLY A 238 -4.87 4.01 4.32
C GLY A 238 -5.39 4.79 5.53
N ILE A 239 -6.64 5.28 5.51
CA ILE A 239 -7.27 5.91 6.68
C ILE A 239 -7.55 4.86 7.76
N LEU A 240 -8.10 3.70 7.38
CA LEU A 240 -8.40 2.61 8.32
C LEU A 240 -7.14 2.09 9.03
N ALA A 241 -6.05 1.98 8.29
CA ALA A 241 -4.74 1.55 8.80
C ALA A 241 -3.90 2.72 9.36
N ASN A 242 -4.38 3.96 9.30
CA ASN A 242 -3.64 5.14 9.75
C ASN A 242 -2.24 5.25 9.11
N VAL A 243 -2.16 5.06 7.79
CA VAL A 243 -0.93 5.14 6.98
C VAL A 243 -1.06 6.09 5.78
N SER A 244 -2.25 6.68 5.56
CA SER A 244 -2.39 7.69 4.52
C SER A 244 -1.47 8.87 4.74
N GLY A 245 -0.76 9.31 3.70
CA GLY A 245 0.24 10.39 3.78
C GLY A 245 1.63 9.90 4.19
N SER A 246 1.75 8.73 4.81
CA SER A 246 3.05 8.10 5.08
C SER A 246 3.70 7.61 3.78
N THR A 247 5.03 7.47 3.82
CA THR A 247 5.81 6.92 2.71
C THR A 247 5.77 5.40 2.76
N TRP A 248 5.28 4.75 1.70
CA TRP A 248 5.39 3.30 1.53
C TRP A 248 6.85 2.92 1.28
N LEU A 249 7.35 1.92 2.01
CA LEU A 249 8.75 1.48 1.93
C LEU A 249 8.91 0.22 1.07
N SER A 250 8.18 -0.83 1.43
CA SER A 250 8.27 -2.16 0.81
C SER A 250 7.05 -2.99 1.19
N GLU A 251 6.83 -4.08 0.46
CA GLU A 251 5.81 -5.07 0.76
C GLU A 251 6.31 -6.50 0.54
N THR A 252 5.71 -7.44 1.26
CA THR A 252 5.94 -8.87 1.07
C THR A 252 4.62 -9.63 1.17
N ILE A 253 4.54 -10.77 0.46
CA ILE A 253 3.37 -11.64 0.47
C ILE A 253 3.72 -12.93 1.18
N VAL A 254 2.86 -13.35 2.10
CA VAL A 254 3.05 -14.55 2.91
C VAL A 254 1.75 -15.35 2.95
N ASN A 255 1.86 -16.67 2.85
CA ASN A 255 0.72 -17.58 2.92
C ASN A 255 0.73 -18.33 4.26
N VAL A 256 -0.39 -18.26 4.97
CA VAL A 256 -0.61 -18.95 6.25
C VAL A 256 -1.51 -20.15 6.01
N SER A 257 -1.04 -21.35 6.35
CA SER A 257 -1.84 -22.56 6.17
C SER A 257 -3.07 -22.60 7.08
N GLY A 258 -4.07 -23.40 6.71
CA GLY A 258 -5.25 -23.66 7.56
C GLY A 258 -4.88 -24.07 9.00
N PRO A 259 -4.04 -25.11 9.22
CA PRO A 259 -3.59 -25.50 10.55
C PRO A 259 -2.86 -24.38 11.32
N ALA A 260 -1.99 -23.62 10.66
CA ALA A 260 -1.29 -22.50 11.29
C ALA A 260 -2.27 -21.40 11.72
N GLY A 261 -3.25 -21.07 10.89
CA GLY A 261 -4.30 -20.11 11.23
C GLY A 261 -5.16 -20.51 12.43
N HIS A 262 -5.19 -21.79 12.82
CA HIS A 262 -5.87 -22.28 14.04
C HIS A 262 -4.91 -22.58 15.20
N SER A 263 -3.65 -22.19 15.10
CA SER A 263 -2.61 -22.54 16.06
C SER A 263 -2.69 -21.78 17.40
N ASN A 264 -3.54 -20.75 17.51
CA ASN A 264 -3.65 -19.92 18.72
C ASN A 264 -2.30 -19.26 19.10
N GLY A 265 -1.55 -18.82 18.08
CA GLY A 265 -0.26 -18.14 18.22
C GLY A 265 0.95 -19.07 18.34
N GLU A 266 0.76 -20.39 18.36
CA GLU A 266 1.87 -21.35 18.50
C GLU A 266 2.71 -21.48 17.22
N GLU A 267 2.09 -21.37 16.05
CA GLU A 267 2.83 -21.39 14.78
C GLU A 267 3.34 -19.99 14.44
N VAL A 268 4.63 -19.91 14.09
CA VAL A 268 5.30 -18.66 13.71
C VAL A 268 5.50 -18.60 12.21
N VAL A 269 5.05 -17.51 11.61
CA VAL A 269 5.16 -17.24 10.18
C VAL A 269 6.01 -15.98 9.99
N TYR A 270 6.94 -15.99 9.05
CA TYR A 270 7.88 -14.87 8.84
C TYR A 270 7.50 -14.00 7.64
N GLY A 271 7.48 -12.68 7.86
CA GLY A 271 7.20 -11.68 6.83
C GLY A 271 8.22 -10.53 6.86
N ASN A 272 9.48 -10.83 6.60
CA ASN A 272 10.54 -9.81 6.60
C ASN A 272 10.38 -8.83 5.43
N LEU A 273 10.68 -7.56 5.70
CA LEU A 273 10.55 -6.45 4.77
C LEU A 273 11.92 -5.82 4.56
N SER A 274 12.47 -6.01 3.37
CA SER A 274 13.71 -5.39 2.92
C SER A 274 13.37 -4.22 2.01
N VAL A 275 13.96 -3.06 2.33
CA VAL A 275 13.75 -1.79 1.64
C VAL A 275 15.01 -1.48 0.85
N ALA A 276 14.86 -1.32 -0.47
CA ALA A 276 15.96 -0.89 -1.31
C ALA A 276 16.30 0.58 -1.00
N PRO A 277 17.59 0.94 -0.84
CA PRO A 277 17.99 2.31 -0.63
C PRO A 277 17.65 3.15 -1.86
N SER A 278 17.04 4.31 -1.63
CA SER A 278 16.86 5.34 -2.64
C SER A 278 17.89 6.45 -2.43
N PHE A 279 18.36 7.05 -3.53
CA PHE A 279 19.33 8.14 -3.49
C PHE A 279 18.69 9.39 -4.08
N ALA A 280 18.86 10.52 -3.40
CA ALA A 280 18.50 11.83 -3.91
C ALA A 280 19.77 12.66 -4.11
N THR A 281 19.97 13.19 -5.31
CA THR A 281 21.02 14.17 -5.61
C THR A 281 20.38 15.54 -5.78
N GLY A 282 20.80 16.52 -4.98
CA GLY A 282 20.27 17.88 -5.03
C GLY A 282 21.37 18.93 -4.91
N ARG A 283 21.08 20.16 -5.36
CA ARG A 283 21.95 21.32 -5.15
C ARG A 283 21.34 22.21 -4.07
N LEU A 284 22.06 22.37 -2.97
CA LEU A 284 21.72 23.36 -1.96
C LEU A 284 22.33 24.71 -2.37
N VAL A 285 21.45 25.67 -2.60
CA VAL A 285 21.82 27.05 -2.94
C VAL A 285 21.50 27.96 -1.77
N TRP A 286 22.35 28.95 -1.56
CA TRP A 286 22.09 30.00 -0.60
C TRP A 286 21.02 30.96 -1.18
N SER A 287 20.06 31.43 -0.35
CA SER A 287 18.98 32.35 -0.75
C SER A 287 18.93 33.61 0.15
N GLY A 288 19.07 34.83 -0.42
CA GLY A 288 19.04 36.13 0.29
C GLY A 288 19.99 37.25 -0.25
N ALA A 289 20.86 37.85 0.60
CA ALA A 289 21.86 38.89 0.27
C ALA A 289 22.53 38.75 -1.12
N GLU A 290 22.49 39.84 -1.89
CA GLU A 290 22.83 39.93 -3.33
C GLU A 290 24.18 39.35 -3.75
N PHE A 291 25.12 39.15 -2.82
CA PHE A 291 26.47 38.67 -3.13
C PHE A 291 26.61 37.15 -3.23
N PHE A 292 25.69 36.37 -2.67
CA PHE A 292 25.77 34.90 -2.61
C PHE A 292 24.47 34.20 -3.05
N ASP A 293 23.51 34.97 -3.56
CA ASP A 293 22.21 34.44 -3.97
C ASP A 293 22.37 33.51 -5.19
N GLY A 294 21.99 32.25 -5.01
CA GLY A 294 22.12 31.20 -6.05
C GLY A 294 23.45 30.45 -6.06
N ASP A 295 24.42 30.82 -5.22
CA ASP A 295 25.69 30.10 -5.10
C ASP A 295 25.50 28.77 -4.36
N ALA A 296 26.20 27.73 -4.81
CA ALA A 296 26.17 26.41 -4.18
C ALA A 296 26.90 26.42 -2.84
N LEU A 297 26.25 25.88 -1.82
CA LEU A 297 26.88 25.67 -0.51
C LEU A 297 27.91 24.55 -0.60
N THR A 298 29.19 24.87 -0.50
CA THR A 298 30.30 23.92 -0.56
C THR A 298 30.96 23.76 0.81
N ASN A 299 31.46 22.56 1.12
CA ASN A 299 32.11 22.23 2.38
C ASN A 299 31.26 22.52 3.63
N VAL A 300 29.95 22.29 3.53
CA VAL A 300 29.02 22.40 4.66
C VAL A 300 28.57 21.00 5.06
N SER A 301 28.59 20.74 6.36
CA SER A 301 28.01 19.53 6.94
C SER A 301 26.53 19.78 7.22
N ILE A 302 25.66 18.99 6.61
CA ILE A 302 24.21 19.11 6.74
C ILE A 302 23.74 17.99 7.64
N GLU A 303 23.07 18.36 8.72
CA GLU A 303 22.37 17.43 9.59
C GLU A 303 20.93 17.27 9.08
N ILE A 304 20.58 16.04 8.70
CA ILE A 304 19.23 15.66 8.28
C ILE A 304 18.64 14.83 9.41
N SER A 305 17.72 15.45 10.14
CA SER A 305 16.98 14.80 11.22
C SER A 305 15.57 14.44 10.75
N PRO A 306 15.02 13.30 11.20
CA PRO A 306 13.62 12.97 10.94
C PRO A 306 12.70 14.07 11.48
N SER A 307 11.67 14.44 10.73
CA SER A 307 10.69 15.44 11.16
C SER A 307 9.61 14.89 12.09
N TRP A 308 9.51 13.56 12.23
CA TRP A 308 8.45 12.90 12.97
C TRP A 308 8.95 12.48 14.36
N ASP A 309 8.34 13.02 15.42
CA ASP A 309 8.76 12.83 16.81
C ASP A 309 8.72 11.36 17.30
N GLN A 310 7.94 10.51 16.62
CA GLN A 310 7.92 9.07 16.92
C GLN A 310 9.12 8.32 16.32
N VAL A 311 9.89 8.94 15.44
CA VAL A 311 11.10 8.35 14.87
C VAL A 311 12.29 8.69 15.76
N GLN A 312 12.89 7.68 16.37
CA GLN A 312 14.16 7.80 17.07
C GLN A 312 15.28 7.31 16.16
N LEU A 313 15.62 8.11 15.15
CA LEU A 313 16.81 7.90 14.34
C LEU A 313 17.81 9.01 14.67
N GLU A 314 19.06 8.62 14.85
CA GLU A 314 20.15 9.59 14.95
C GLU A 314 20.21 10.41 13.65
N PRO A 315 20.44 11.73 13.74
CA PRO A 315 20.56 12.57 12.56
C PRO A 315 21.65 12.10 11.60
N TYR A 316 21.36 12.15 10.31
CA TYR A 316 22.34 11.81 9.28
C TYR A 316 23.13 13.04 8.89
N THR A 317 24.45 12.94 8.91
CA THR A 317 25.33 14.01 8.43
C THR A 317 25.73 13.77 6.98
N VAL A 318 25.44 14.74 6.12
CA VAL A 318 25.85 14.74 4.71
C VAL A 318 26.73 15.94 4.45
N ASP A 319 27.96 15.70 3.98
CA ASP A 319 28.86 16.78 3.60
C ASP A 319 28.62 17.19 2.15
N THR A 320 28.50 18.50 1.88
CA THR A 320 28.46 19.00 0.51
C THR A 320 29.84 18.91 -0.13
N SER A 321 29.97 18.07 -1.15
CA SER A 321 31.20 17.99 -1.93
C SER A 321 31.18 19.00 -3.09
N SER A 322 32.32 19.65 -3.33
CA SER A 322 32.53 20.50 -4.51
C SER A 322 32.85 19.69 -5.78
N GLY A 323 32.49 18.40 -5.84
CA GLY A 323 32.68 17.55 -7.02
C GLY A 323 34.11 17.08 -7.30
N VAL A 324 35.01 17.04 -6.31
CA VAL A 324 36.33 16.41 -6.52
C VAL A 324 36.16 14.89 -6.41
N VAL A 325 36.26 14.21 -7.55
CA VAL A 325 36.19 12.73 -7.65
C VAL A 325 37.59 12.22 -7.98
N GLU A 326 38.20 11.48 -7.06
CA GLU A 326 39.48 10.80 -7.26
C GLU A 326 39.25 9.30 -7.46
N GLY A 327 39.90 8.71 -8.47
CA GLY A 327 39.76 7.28 -8.78
C GLY A 327 40.55 6.86 -10.01
N HIS A 328 40.68 5.55 -10.21
CA HIS A 328 41.26 4.95 -11.42
C HIS A 328 40.16 4.67 -12.44
N ASP A 329 40.42 4.90 -13.73
CA ASP A 329 39.48 4.64 -14.85
C ASP A 329 38.12 5.35 -14.77
N LEU A 330 38.12 6.64 -14.44
CA LEU A 330 36.90 7.46 -14.37
C LEU A 330 36.33 7.75 -15.77
N SER A 331 35.01 7.57 -15.94
CA SER A 331 34.28 7.96 -17.15
C SER A 331 33.31 9.11 -16.85
N PHE A 332 33.33 10.16 -17.66
CA PHE A 332 32.47 11.34 -17.50
C PHE A 332 31.61 11.53 -18.75
N GLN A 333 30.32 11.83 -18.58
CA GLN A 333 29.41 12.21 -19.67
C GLN A 333 28.90 13.63 -19.43
N GLY A 334 29.07 14.53 -20.40
CA GLY A 334 28.61 15.92 -20.32
C GLY A 334 29.59 16.94 -20.90
N ILE A 335 29.35 18.22 -20.62
CA ILE A 335 30.23 19.34 -20.96
C ILE A 335 30.99 19.73 -19.68
N GLY A 336 32.32 19.75 -19.70
CA GLY A 336 33.13 20.07 -18.53
C GLY A 336 34.63 20.18 -18.82
N GLU A 337 35.40 20.53 -17.79
CA GLU A 337 36.87 20.59 -17.80
C GLU A 337 37.43 19.38 -17.04
N VAL A 338 38.46 18.73 -17.58
CA VAL A 338 39.13 17.59 -16.95
C VAL A 338 40.63 17.86 -16.91
N THR A 339 41.23 17.76 -15.72
CA THR A 339 42.68 17.93 -15.51
C THR A 339 43.32 16.60 -15.16
N PHE A 340 44.31 16.16 -15.93
CA PHE A 340 45.10 14.97 -15.62
C PHE A 340 46.39 15.35 -14.90
N THR A 341 46.67 14.70 -13.77
CA THR A 341 47.94 14.82 -13.04
C THR A 341 48.88 13.61 -13.28
N GLY A 342 48.47 12.67 -14.14
CA GLY A 342 49.20 11.45 -14.52
C GLY A 342 48.79 10.92 -15.91
N GLU A 343 49.18 9.69 -16.27
CA GLU A 343 48.78 9.07 -17.54
C GLU A 343 47.26 8.87 -17.61
N GLY A 344 46.65 9.21 -18.76
CA GLY A 344 45.21 9.12 -18.95
C GLY A 344 44.80 9.24 -20.42
N THR A 345 43.57 8.83 -20.75
CA THR A 345 43.03 8.89 -22.12
C THR A 345 41.71 9.65 -22.12
N VAL A 346 41.51 10.53 -23.09
CA VAL A 346 40.25 11.26 -23.31
C VAL A 346 39.64 10.83 -24.63
N VAL A 347 38.38 10.39 -24.60
CA VAL A 347 37.58 10.09 -25.79
C VAL A 347 36.39 11.05 -25.82
N SER A 348 36.30 11.87 -26.87
CA SER A 348 35.20 12.82 -27.06
C SER A 348 34.50 12.58 -28.40
N GLN A 349 33.18 12.70 -28.42
CA GLN A 349 32.37 12.67 -29.64
C GLN A 349 32.23 14.05 -30.31
N GLY A 350 32.75 15.12 -29.68
CA GLY A 350 32.67 16.51 -30.16
C GLY A 350 34.03 17.24 -30.15
N ILE A 351 34.03 18.52 -30.54
CA ILE A 351 35.24 19.35 -30.58
C ILE A 351 35.78 19.55 -29.16
N VAL A 352 37.06 19.22 -28.96
CA VAL A 352 37.78 19.42 -27.69
C VAL A 352 38.85 20.49 -27.89
N THR A 353 39.04 21.35 -26.89
CA THR A 353 40.19 22.26 -26.80
C THR A 353 41.13 21.72 -25.72
N VAL A 354 42.41 21.55 -26.06
CA VAL A 354 43.43 21.06 -25.13
C VAL A 354 44.49 22.15 -24.95
N SER A 355 44.75 22.55 -23.71
CA SER A 355 45.83 23.48 -23.33
C SER A 355 46.89 22.76 -22.50
N ASP A 356 48.13 23.25 -22.53
CA ASP A 356 49.24 22.78 -21.69
C ASP A 356 49.56 21.27 -21.77
N PHE A 357 49.35 20.66 -22.95
CA PHE A 357 49.59 19.25 -23.19
C PHE A 357 51.04 18.92 -23.56
N THR A 358 51.59 17.88 -22.92
CA THR A 358 52.89 17.29 -23.25
C THR A 358 52.69 15.81 -23.60
N GLY A 359 52.63 15.47 -24.90
CA GLY A 359 52.40 14.10 -25.38
C GLY A 359 52.02 14.02 -26.87
N ASN A 360 51.48 12.88 -27.31
CA ASN A 360 50.92 12.71 -28.65
C ASN A 360 49.39 12.84 -28.62
N TYR A 361 48.84 13.79 -29.38
CA TYR A 361 47.39 13.98 -29.55
C TYR A 361 46.95 13.38 -30.89
N THR A 362 45.93 12.53 -30.88
CA THR A 362 45.31 11.99 -32.10
C THR A 362 43.80 12.23 -32.02
N GLN A 363 43.25 12.88 -33.04
CA GLN A 363 41.80 13.08 -33.22
C GLN A 363 41.34 12.12 -34.31
N THR A 364 40.41 11.22 -34.00
CA THR A 364 39.75 10.33 -34.98
C THR A 364 38.34 10.78 -35.28
#